data_AF-A0AA39I9Z5-F1
#
_entry.id   AF-A0AA39I9Z5-F1
#
_cell.length_a   1.000
_cell.length_b   1.000
_cell.length_c   1.000
_cell.angle_alpha   90.00
_cell.angle_beta   90.00
_cell.angle_gamma   90.00
#
_symmetry.space_group_name_H-M   'P 1'
#
loop_
_entity.id
_entity.type
_entity.pdbx_description
1 polymer ?
#
loop_
_entity_poly.entity_id
_entity_poly.type
_entity_poly.pdbx_seq_one_letter_code
_entity_poly.pdbx_strand_id
1 'polypeptide(L)'
;MSFVNSLQNQLLVELALRPKEEEIERLPPLLLKRLENLADSIIAFNDRFGHIVDLLNYPQSILLYPNGEVDLERTIAKLQGCMCKLDFFILAIYTGTVIDKMKLFLGLSSEQQDDLWDLLQTDGFLCVGTSAIINVDLRALMDKVPSALQKCIEFEAVSTLEDILRRIEYPTEQEVKDLLEGIELEHSNRRIRDILVSFHQSAV
;
A
#
# COMPACT_ATOMS: atom_id res chain seq x y z
N MET A 1 24.54 -7.48 2.48
CA MET A 1 24.06 -7.75 3.86
C MET A 1 24.85 -8.92 4.42
N SER A 2 25.40 -8.81 5.64
CA SER A 2 26.14 -9.93 6.26
C SER A 2 25.17 -11.02 6.71
N PHE A 3 25.62 -12.28 6.68
CA PHE A 3 24.85 -13.45 7.15
C PHE A 3 24.33 -13.28 8.59
N VAL A 4 25.12 -12.64 9.45
CA VAL A 4 24.77 -12.34 10.84
C VAL A 4 23.56 -11.40 10.95
N ASN A 5 23.47 -10.37 10.11
CA ASN A 5 22.31 -9.47 10.10
C ASN A 5 21.03 -10.17 9.65
N SER A 6 21.14 -11.17 8.76
CA SER A 6 19.99 -11.95 8.30
C SER A 6 19.41 -12.82 9.42
N LEU A 7 20.26 -13.51 10.18
CA LEU A 7 19.83 -14.35 11.30
C LEU A 7 19.23 -13.51 12.44
N GLN A 8 19.85 -12.36 12.75
CA GLN A 8 19.30 -11.44 13.75
C GLN A 8 17.91 -10.92 13.36
N ASN A 9 17.72 -10.54 12.10
CA ASN A 9 16.41 -10.07 11.64
C ASN A 9 15.36 -11.17 11.67
N GLN A 10 15.71 -12.41 11.32
CA GLN A 10 14.79 -13.55 11.43
C GLN A 10 14.38 -13.80 12.88
N LEU A 11 15.32 -13.80 13.82
CA LEU A 11 15.02 -13.94 15.24
C LEU A 11 14.08 -12.82 15.74
N LEU A 12 14.33 -11.57 15.36
CA LEU A 12 13.47 -10.45 15.75
C LEU A 12 12.05 -10.61 15.19
N VAL A 13 11.91 -11.03 13.93
CA VAL A 13 10.59 -11.31 13.33
C VAL A 13 9.89 -12.45 14.07
N GLU A 14 10.58 -13.54 14.37
CA GLU A 14 9.99 -14.65 15.13
C GLU A 14 9.51 -14.22 16.51
N LEU A 15 10.31 -13.43 17.24
CA LEU A 15 9.95 -12.92 18.56
C LEU A 15 8.82 -11.89 18.51
N ALA A 16 8.74 -11.06 17.46
CA ALA A 16 7.66 -10.10 17.30
C ALA A 16 6.31 -10.78 17.03
N LEU A 17 6.32 -11.84 16.22
CA LEU A 17 5.10 -12.57 15.86
C LEU A 17 4.71 -13.62 16.91
N ARG A 18 5.67 -14.15 17.67
CA ARG A 18 5.48 -15.17 18.71
C ARG A 18 6.37 -14.85 19.92
N PRO A 19 5.92 -13.94 20.80
CA PRO A 19 6.70 -13.52 21.95
C PRO A 19 7.04 -14.68 22.88
N LYS A 20 8.30 -14.74 23.30
CA LYS A 20 8.78 -15.66 24.34
C LYS A 20 9.50 -14.83 25.39
N GLU A 21 8.86 -14.60 26.52
CA GLU A 21 9.33 -13.68 27.57
C GLU A 21 10.79 -13.96 27.98
N GLU A 22 11.14 -15.22 28.22
CA GLU A 22 12.52 -15.61 28.60
C GLU A 22 13.58 -15.28 27.55
N GLU A 23 13.21 -15.30 26.25
CA GLU A 23 14.12 -14.95 25.16
C GLU A 23 14.24 -13.43 25.01
N ILE A 24 13.14 -12.70 25.21
CA ILE A 24 13.09 -11.22 25.17
C ILE A 24 13.91 -10.61 26.30
N GLU A 25 13.79 -11.14 27.53
CA GLU A 25 14.54 -10.66 28.70
C GLU A 25 16.07 -10.80 28.53
N ARG A 26 16.51 -11.73 27.68
CA ARG A 26 17.93 -11.99 27.41
C ARG A 26 18.47 -11.15 26.24
N LEU A 27 17.63 -10.38 25.55
CA LEU A 27 18.07 -9.56 24.44
C LEU A 27 18.94 -8.38 24.94
N PRO A 28 20.07 -8.10 24.26
CA PRO A 28 20.79 -6.85 24.45
C PRO A 28 19.86 -5.64 24.21
N PRO A 29 20.07 -4.50 24.91
CA PRO A 29 19.19 -3.33 24.81
C PRO A 29 18.95 -2.82 23.38
N LEU A 30 19.97 -2.90 22.51
CA LEU A 30 19.85 -2.52 21.11
C LEU A 30 18.89 -3.43 20.33
N LEU A 31 18.90 -4.74 20.61
CA LEU A 31 18.00 -5.69 19.96
C LEU A 31 16.58 -5.60 20.53
N LEU A 32 16.44 -5.32 21.83
CA LEU A 32 15.16 -5.04 22.45
C LEU A 32 14.47 -3.82 21.81
N LYS A 33 15.19 -2.71 21.65
CA LYS A 33 14.68 -1.52 20.96
C LYS A 33 14.26 -1.80 19.52
N ARG A 34 15.04 -2.63 18.80
CA ARG A 34 14.68 -3.02 17.43
C ARG A 34 13.44 -3.92 17.39
N LEU A 35 13.25 -4.78 18.40
CA LEU A 35 12.05 -5.61 18.54
C LEU A 35 10.81 -4.76 18.80
N GLU A 36 10.91 -3.76 19.67
CA GLU A 36 9.84 -2.79 19.95
C GLU A 36 9.43 -2.04 18.67
N ASN A 37 10.41 -1.46 17.95
CA ASN A 37 10.16 -0.78 16.67
C ASN A 37 9.50 -1.71 15.63
N LEU A 38 9.91 -2.98 15.60
CA LEU A 38 9.33 -3.99 14.71
C LEU A 38 7.88 -4.29 15.08
N ALA A 39 7.58 -4.48 16.37
CA ALA A 39 6.23 -4.75 16.84
C ALA A 39 5.29 -3.59 16.49
N ASP A 40 5.70 -2.35 16.77
CA ASP A 40 4.94 -1.14 16.41
C ASP A 40 4.72 -1.05 14.90
N SER A 41 5.74 -1.37 14.11
CA SER A 41 5.67 -1.33 12.65
C SER A 41 4.76 -2.42 12.06
N ILE A 42 4.73 -3.62 12.64
CA ILE A 42 3.80 -4.70 12.26
C ILE A 42 2.37 -4.33 12.63
N ILE A 43 2.14 -3.74 13.80
CA ILE A 43 0.82 -3.27 14.23
C ILE A 43 0.31 -2.22 13.24
N ALA A 44 1.12 -1.19 12.96
CA ALA A 44 0.75 -0.14 12.01
C ALA A 44 0.49 -0.70 10.59
N PHE A 45 1.25 -1.71 10.17
CA PHE A 45 0.99 -2.40 8.90
C PHE A 45 -0.36 -3.13 8.94
N ASN A 46 -0.63 -3.94 9.97
CA ASN A 46 -1.84 -4.75 10.06
C ASN A 46 -3.09 -3.88 10.24
N ASP A 47 -3.01 -2.77 10.96
CA ASP A 47 -4.10 -1.80 11.08
C ASP A 47 -4.49 -1.23 9.70
N ARG A 48 -3.51 -1.03 8.82
CA ARG A 48 -3.73 -0.49 7.46
C ARG A 48 -4.10 -1.58 6.45
N PHE A 49 -3.39 -2.69 6.42
CA PHE A 49 -3.43 -3.67 5.33
C PHE A 49 -3.81 -5.08 5.77
N GLY A 50 -4.07 -5.32 7.06
CA GLY A 50 -4.38 -6.65 7.60
C GLY A 50 -5.63 -7.29 7.03
N HIS A 51 -6.57 -6.49 6.52
CA HIS A 51 -7.76 -6.96 5.80
C HIS A 51 -7.45 -7.51 4.39
N ILE A 52 -6.25 -7.24 3.85
CA ILE A 52 -5.76 -7.72 2.55
C ILE A 52 -4.71 -8.81 2.76
N VAL A 53 -3.74 -8.54 3.64
CA VAL A 53 -2.63 -9.44 3.91
C VAL A 53 -2.28 -9.45 5.39
N ASP A 54 -2.32 -10.65 5.97
CA ASP A 54 -1.79 -10.90 7.29
C ASP A 54 -0.31 -11.31 7.20
N LEU A 55 0.59 -10.44 7.68
CA LEU A 55 2.03 -10.70 7.68
C LEU A 55 2.42 -11.90 8.53
N LEU A 56 1.59 -12.35 9.48
CA LEU A 56 1.83 -13.56 10.27
C LEU A 56 1.92 -14.82 9.40
N ASN A 57 1.28 -14.81 8.23
CA ASN A 57 1.33 -15.91 7.28
C ASN A 57 2.60 -15.88 6.40
N TYR A 58 3.36 -14.77 6.42
CA TYR A 58 4.52 -14.55 5.57
C TYR A 58 5.74 -13.99 6.34
N PRO A 59 6.16 -14.59 7.47
CA PRO A 59 7.25 -14.07 8.29
C PRO A 59 8.57 -13.96 7.51
N GLN A 60 8.82 -14.91 6.60
CA GLN A 60 10.00 -14.89 5.72
C GLN A 60 10.03 -13.69 4.78
N SER A 61 8.88 -13.07 4.48
CA SER A 61 8.76 -11.96 3.54
C SER A 61 9.01 -10.60 4.19
N ILE A 62 8.94 -10.51 5.52
CA ILE A 62 9.18 -9.28 6.28
C ILE A 62 10.65 -8.90 6.18
N LEU A 63 10.92 -7.73 5.61
CA LEU A 63 12.26 -7.15 5.51
C LEU A 63 12.33 -5.92 6.40
N LEU A 64 13.47 -5.74 7.07
CA LEU A 64 13.64 -4.70 8.08
C LEU A 64 14.70 -3.69 7.66
N TYR A 65 14.46 -2.43 8.00
CA TYR A 65 15.49 -1.41 8.07
C TYR A 65 16.46 -1.68 9.23
N PRO A 66 17.65 -1.03 9.24
CA PRO A 66 18.61 -1.17 10.34
C PRO A 66 18.03 -0.80 11.72
N ASN A 67 17.06 0.11 11.78
CA ASN A 67 16.37 0.53 13.01
C ASN A 67 15.33 -0.47 13.52
N GLY A 68 15.00 -1.53 12.76
CA GLY A 68 14.01 -2.54 13.11
C GLY A 68 12.62 -2.33 12.50
N GLU A 69 12.35 -1.19 11.87
CA GLU A 69 11.07 -0.95 11.18
C GLU A 69 10.94 -1.83 9.94
N VAL A 70 9.69 -2.15 9.57
CA VAL A 70 9.38 -2.87 8.34
C VAL A 70 9.70 -1.98 7.15
N ASP A 71 10.56 -2.50 6.27
CA ASP A 71 10.81 -1.95 4.95
C ASP A 71 9.63 -2.32 4.05
N LEU A 72 8.61 -1.45 4.02
CA LEU A 72 7.33 -1.69 3.35
C LEU A 72 7.51 -2.06 1.87
N GLU A 73 8.26 -1.26 1.13
CA GLU A 73 8.47 -1.44 -0.31
C GLU A 73 9.12 -2.80 -0.61
N ARG A 74 10.20 -3.14 0.10
CA ARG A 74 10.89 -4.41 -0.13
C ARG A 74 10.09 -5.61 0.38
N THR A 75 9.33 -5.42 1.47
CA THR A 75 8.43 -6.46 2.00
C THR A 75 7.33 -6.78 1.00
N ILE A 76 6.67 -5.77 0.42
CA ILE A 76 5.65 -5.96 -0.62
C ILE A 76 6.25 -6.62 -1.86
N ALA A 77 7.42 -6.16 -2.33
CA ALA A 77 8.08 -6.78 -3.46
C ALA A 77 8.38 -8.28 -3.23
N LYS A 78 8.71 -8.66 -1.99
CA LYS A 78 8.93 -10.06 -1.61
C LYS A 78 7.63 -10.86 -1.51
N LEU A 79 6.54 -10.23 -1.06
CA LEU A 79 5.21 -10.83 -0.99
C LEU A 79 4.68 -11.27 -2.36
N GLN A 80 5.07 -10.60 -3.44
CA GLN A 80 4.71 -10.98 -4.82
C GLN A 80 4.95 -12.46 -5.14
N GLY A 81 6.02 -13.05 -4.59
CA GLY A 81 6.41 -14.43 -4.87
C GLY A 81 5.67 -15.49 -4.04
N CYS A 82 4.92 -15.09 -3.01
CA CYS A 82 4.26 -16.01 -2.08
C CYS A 82 2.76 -15.79 -1.91
N MET A 83 2.23 -14.64 -2.32
CA MET A 83 0.79 -14.35 -2.32
C MET A 83 0.12 -14.84 -3.60
N CYS A 84 -1.20 -15.03 -3.54
CA CYS A 84 -1.98 -15.19 -4.76
C CYS A 84 -1.96 -13.89 -5.57
N LYS A 85 -2.11 -14.00 -6.90
CA LYS A 85 -2.00 -12.84 -7.81
C LYS A 85 -3.05 -11.76 -7.54
N LEU A 86 -4.28 -12.18 -7.21
CA LEU A 86 -5.39 -11.27 -6.92
C LEU A 86 -5.11 -10.44 -5.67
N ASP A 87 -4.79 -11.09 -4.55
CA ASP A 87 -4.47 -10.40 -3.28
C ASP A 87 -3.28 -9.46 -3.45
N PHE A 88 -2.25 -9.90 -4.19
CA PHE A 88 -1.10 -9.04 -4.47
C PHE A 88 -1.45 -7.84 -5.34
N PHE A 89 -2.33 -8.01 -6.33
CA PHE A 89 -2.83 -6.90 -7.15
C PHE A 89 -3.60 -5.88 -6.30
N ILE A 90 -4.50 -6.35 -5.42
CA ILE A 90 -5.24 -5.50 -4.48
C ILE A 90 -4.26 -4.76 -3.55
N LEU A 91 -3.30 -5.49 -2.96
CA LEU A 91 -2.28 -4.90 -2.09
C LEU A 91 -1.45 -3.83 -2.82
N ALA A 92 -1.10 -4.06 -4.08
CA ALA A 92 -0.33 -3.10 -4.88
C ALA A 92 -1.09 -1.79 -5.14
N ILE A 93 -2.42 -1.85 -5.29
CA ILE A 93 -3.28 -0.66 -5.38
C ILE A 93 -3.29 0.07 -4.05
N TYR A 94 -3.53 -0.64 -2.96
CA TYR A 94 -3.62 -0.06 -1.61
C TYR A 94 -2.32 0.56 -1.10
N THR A 95 -1.19 -0.05 -1.44
CA THR A 95 0.13 0.41 -0.98
C THR A 95 0.74 1.44 -1.94
N GLY A 96 0.20 1.57 -3.15
CA GLY A 96 0.81 2.39 -4.20
C GLY A 96 2.22 1.94 -4.58
N THR A 97 2.51 0.64 -4.45
CA THR A 97 3.82 0.08 -4.80
C THR A 97 4.08 0.26 -6.30
N VAL A 98 5.30 0.69 -6.65
CA VAL A 98 5.71 0.97 -8.03
C VAL A 98 6.01 -0.33 -8.76
N ILE A 99 4.97 -0.96 -9.30
CA ILE A 99 5.03 -2.17 -10.12
C ILE A 99 4.09 -2.05 -11.32
N ASP A 100 4.29 -2.92 -12.31
CA ASP A 100 3.40 -3.02 -13.48
C ASP A 100 2.07 -3.67 -13.10
N LYS A 101 1.15 -2.86 -12.55
CA LYS A 101 -0.18 -3.31 -12.11
C LYS A 101 -1.04 -3.79 -13.29
N MET A 102 -0.84 -3.24 -14.49
CA MET A 102 -1.55 -3.70 -15.69
C MET A 102 -1.15 -5.14 -16.05
N LYS A 103 0.15 -5.45 -16.01
CA LYS A 103 0.63 -6.83 -16.20
C LYS A 103 0.10 -7.79 -15.14
N LEU A 104 -0.06 -7.34 -13.88
CA LEU A 104 -0.67 -8.16 -12.84
C LEU A 104 -2.14 -8.45 -13.14
N PHE A 105 -2.91 -7.43 -13.50
CA PHE A 105 -4.32 -7.57 -13.88
C PHE A 105 -4.50 -8.54 -15.06
N LEU A 106 -3.72 -8.37 -16.13
CA LEU A 106 -3.73 -9.26 -17.29
C LEU A 106 -3.29 -10.70 -16.95
N GLY A 107 -2.58 -10.89 -15.84
CA GLY A 107 -2.12 -12.18 -15.36
C GLY A 107 -3.09 -12.92 -14.45
N LEU A 108 -4.23 -12.30 -14.08
CA LEU A 108 -5.30 -12.92 -13.29
C LEU A 108 -6.03 -13.99 -14.11
N SER A 109 -6.44 -15.09 -13.46
CA SER A 109 -7.36 -16.06 -14.07
C SER A 109 -8.76 -15.47 -14.22
N SER A 110 -9.63 -16.10 -15.01
CA SER A 110 -11.03 -15.68 -15.13
C SER A 110 -11.76 -15.69 -13.79
N GLU A 111 -11.56 -16.74 -12.97
CA GLU A 111 -12.10 -16.83 -11.61
C GLU A 111 -11.64 -15.66 -10.73
N GLN A 112 -10.35 -15.31 -10.78
CA GLN A 112 -9.82 -14.16 -10.05
C GLN A 112 -10.35 -12.82 -10.55
N GLN A 113 -10.66 -12.71 -11.85
CA GLN A 113 -11.29 -11.51 -12.40
C GLN A 113 -12.73 -11.40 -11.94
N ASP A 114 -13.47 -12.51 -11.90
CA ASP A 114 -14.85 -12.54 -11.36
C ASP A 114 -14.86 -12.12 -9.88
N ASP A 115 -13.98 -12.70 -9.06
CA ASP A 115 -13.80 -12.31 -7.66
C ASP A 115 -13.43 -10.82 -7.52
N LEU A 116 -12.53 -10.32 -8.37
CA LEU A 116 -12.18 -8.90 -8.40
C LEU A 116 -13.40 -8.04 -8.70
N TRP A 117 -14.22 -8.40 -9.69
CA TRP A 117 -15.40 -7.64 -10.06
C TRP A 117 -16.42 -7.52 -8.94
N ASP A 118 -16.62 -8.59 -8.17
CA ASP A 118 -17.47 -8.58 -6.98
C ASP A 118 -16.93 -7.62 -5.91
N LEU A 119 -15.61 -7.61 -5.70
CA LEU A 119 -14.95 -6.66 -4.78
C LEU A 119 -15.12 -5.21 -5.25
N LEU A 120 -15.01 -4.93 -6.57
CA LEU A 120 -15.15 -3.57 -7.10
C LEU A 120 -16.55 -2.97 -6.87
N GLN A 121 -17.58 -3.80 -6.66
CA GLN A 121 -18.93 -3.32 -6.35
C GLN A 121 -19.01 -2.74 -4.93
N THR A 122 -18.18 -3.22 -4.01
CA THR A 122 -18.26 -2.88 -2.58
C THR A 122 -17.13 -1.96 -2.14
N ASP A 123 -16.01 -1.92 -2.86
CA ASP A 123 -14.87 -1.07 -2.57
C ASP A 123 -14.63 -0.02 -3.65
N GLY A 124 -15.11 1.20 -3.39
CA GLY A 124 -14.99 2.34 -4.31
C GLY A 124 -13.55 2.72 -4.63
N PHE A 125 -12.61 2.53 -3.69
CA PHE A 125 -11.21 2.85 -3.93
C PHE A 125 -10.56 1.83 -4.84
N LEU A 126 -10.79 0.54 -4.59
CA LEU A 126 -10.33 -0.53 -5.49
C LEU A 126 -10.97 -0.40 -6.87
N CYS A 127 -12.24 0.00 -6.95
CA CYS A 127 -12.95 0.26 -8.20
C CYS A 127 -12.27 1.36 -9.04
N VAL A 128 -12.02 2.53 -8.44
CA VAL A 128 -11.36 3.66 -9.11
C VAL A 128 -9.91 3.32 -9.47
N GLY A 129 -9.15 2.75 -8.53
CA GLY A 129 -7.75 2.36 -8.75
C GLY A 129 -7.60 1.32 -9.87
N THR A 130 -8.44 0.29 -9.87
CA THR A 130 -8.47 -0.73 -10.94
C THR A 130 -8.84 -0.10 -12.27
N SER A 131 -9.90 0.72 -12.31
CA SER A 131 -10.34 1.42 -13.52
C SER A 131 -9.23 2.28 -14.12
N ALA A 132 -8.46 2.97 -13.28
CA ALA A 132 -7.33 3.78 -13.71
C ALA A 132 -6.21 2.94 -14.36
N ILE A 133 -5.93 1.76 -13.81
CA ILE A 133 -4.93 0.81 -14.31
C ILE A 133 -5.34 0.25 -15.67
N ILE A 134 -6.61 -0.13 -15.83
CA ILE A 134 -7.12 -0.74 -17.07
C ILE A 134 -7.56 0.28 -18.13
N ASN A 135 -7.25 1.56 -17.93
CA ASN A 135 -7.57 2.67 -18.84
C ASN A 135 -9.06 2.88 -19.10
N VAL A 136 -9.90 2.65 -18.09
CA VAL A 136 -11.32 3.05 -18.13
C VAL A 136 -11.42 4.55 -17.87
N ASP A 137 -12.34 5.22 -18.57
CA ASP A 137 -12.64 6.63 -18.35
C ASP A 137 -13.21 6.84 -16.94
N LEU A 138 -12.46 7.56 -16.10
CA LEU A 138 -12.86 7.85 -14.73
C LEU A 138 -13.98 8.88 -14.63
N ARG A 139 -14.35 9.57 -15.72
CA ARG A 139 -15.49 10.51 -15.72
C ARG A 139 -16.81 9.85 -15.33
N ALA A 140 -16.95 8.56 -15.65
CA ALA A 140 -18.13 7.77 -15.25
C ALA A 140 -18.16 7.41 -13.75
N LEU A 141 -17.06 7.63 -13.03
CA LEU A 141 -16.86 7.29 -11.62
C LEU A 141 -16.57 8.53 -10.76
N MET A 142 -16.84 9.74 -11.27
CA MET A 142 -16.46 11.00 -10.62
C MET A 142 -17.06 11.17 -9.22
N ASP A 143 -18.19 10.53 -8.93
CA ASP A 143 -18.79 10.48 -7.60
C ASP A 143 -17.94 9.69 -6.59
N LYS A 144 -17.11 8.75 -7.06
CA LYS A 144 -16.22 7.91 -6.26
C LYS A 144 -14.78 8.41 -6.21
N VAL A 145 -14.33 9.17 -7.22
CA VAL A 145 -12.94 9.63 -7.32
C VAL A 145 -12.48 10.41 -6.09
N PRO A 146 -13.21 11.40 -5.53
CA PRO A 146 -12.75 12.14 -4.35
C PRO A 146 -12.43 11.25 -3.14
N SER A 147 -13.31 10.27 -2.87
CA SER A 147 -13.07 9.29 -1.80
C SER A 147 -11.86 8.41 -2.08
N ALA A 148 -11.63 8.03 -3.34
CA ALA A 148 -10.43 7.29 -3.74
C ALA A 148 -9.14 8.12 -3.57
N LEU A 149 -9.17 9.42 -3.88
CA LEU A 149 -8.04 10.33 -3.66
C LEU A 149 -7.74 10.47 -2.16
N GLN A 150 -8.77 10.59 -1.32
CA GLN A 150 -8.63 10.61 0.13
C GLN A 150 -7.99 9.32 0.66
N LYS A 151 -8.44 8.15 0.19
CA LYS A 151 -7.79 6.87 0.56
C LYS A 151 -6.33 6.79 0.08
N CYS A 152 -5.99 7.33 -1.09
CA CYS A 152 -4.59 7.42 -1.51
C CYS A 152 -3.74 8.24 -0.53
N ILE A 153 -4.30 9.29 0.07
CA ILE A 153 -3.62 10.08 1.10
C ILE A 153 -3.45 9.28 2.39
N GLU A 154 -4.53 8.64 2.86
CA GLU A 154 -4.54 7.85 4.10
C GLU A 154 -3.55 6.68 4.06
N PHE A 155 -3.47 5.97 2.93
CA PHE A 155 -2.55 4.84 2.73
C PHE A 155 -1.17 5.25 2.23
N GLU A 156 -0.97 6.54 1.93
CA GLU A 156 0.21 7.04 1.22
C GLU A 156 0.48 6.29 -0.10
N ALA A 157 -0.59 5.92 -0.82
CA ALA A 157 -0.56 5.13 -2.05
C ALA A 157 -0.16 5.97 -3.27
N VAL A 158 1.06 6.50 -3.25
CA VAL A 158 1.53 7.52 -4.21
C VAL A 158 1.40 7.09 -5.68
N SER A 159 1.86 5.89 -6.04
CA SER A 159 1.77 5.44 -7.44
C SER A 159 0.32 5.29 -7.89
N THR A 160 -0.58 4.87 -7.00
CA THR A 160 -2.00 4.72 -7.31
C THR A 160 -2.65 6.09 -7.51
N LEU A 161 -2.27 7.08 -6.70
CA LEU A 161 -2.71 8.47 -6.89
C LEU A 161 -2.29 9.01 -8.26
N GLU A 162 -1.03 8.80 -8.64
CA GLU A 162 -0.52 9.19 -9.97
C GLU A 162 -1.28 8.48 -11.09
N ASP A 163 -1.57 7.19 -10.93
CA ASP A 163 -2.33 6.40 -11.91
C ASP A 163 -3.77 6.94 -12.08
N ILE A 164 -4.45 7.29 -10.98
CA ILE A 164 -5.80 7.88 -11.00
C ILE A 164 -5.80 9.25 -11.69
N LEU A 165 -4.96 10.18 -11.24
CA LEU A 165 -4.97 11.55 -11.74
C LEU A 165 -4.57 11.64 -13.21
N ARG A 166 -3.67 10.76 -13.68
CA ARG A 166 -3.29 10.68 -15.09
C ARG A 166 -4.47 10.31 -16.00
N ARG A 167 -5.50 9.64 -15.47
CA ARG A 167 -6.67 9.19 -16.24
C ARG A 167 -7.76 10.24 -16.34
N ILE A 168 -7.64 11.30 -15.56
CA ILE A 168 -8.47 12.50 -15.69
C ILE A 168 -7.73 13.42 -16.67
N GLU A 169 -7.73 13.04 -17.95
CA GLU A 169 -7.02 13.79 -18.99
C GLU A 169 -7.66 15.16 -19.18
N TYR A 170 -6.83 16.21 -19.04
CA TYR A 170 -7.21 17.63 -19.19
C TYR A 170 -8.40 18.02 -18.31
N PRO A 171 -8.23 18.00 -16.97
CA PRO A 171 -9.31 18.38 -16.06
C PRO A 171 -9.62 19.88 -16.24
N THR A 172 -10.90 20.22 -16.22
CA THR A 172 -11.34 21.60 -16.12
C THR A 172 -11.09 22.16 -14.72
N GLU A 173 -11.00 23.48 -14.58
CA GLU A 173 -10.85 24.14 -13.28
C GLU A 173 -11.95 23.72 -12.28
N GLN A 174 -13.19 23.58 -12.77
CA GLN A 174 -14.32 23.14 -11.96
C GLN A 174 -14.17 21.67 -11.53
N GLU A 175 -13.77 20.76 -12.43
CA GLU A 175 -13.52 19.35 -12.07
C GLU A 175 -12.42 19.25 -11.01
N VAL A 176 -11.32 20.01 -11.14
CA VAL A 176 -10.26 20.01 -10.12
C VAL A 176 -10.80 20.51 -8.77
N LYS A 177 -11.60 21.58 -8.78
CA LYS A 177 -12.17 22.11 -7.55
C LYS A 177 -13.08 21.09 -6.87
N ASP A 178 -13.95 20.45 -7.63
CA ASP A 178 -14.89 19.44 -7.12
C ASP A 178 -14.15 18.19 -6.61
N LEU A 179 -13.08 17.77 -7.29
CA LEU A 179 -12.27 16.62 -6.91
C LEU A 179 -11.47 16.84 -5.63
N LEU A 180 -10.95 18.05 -5.43
CA LEU A 180 -10.10 18.39 -4.30
C LEU A 180 -10.89 19.00 -3.13
N GLU A 181 -12.18 19.27 -3.29
CA GLU A 181 -13.04 19.79 -2.23
C GLU A 181 -13.13 18.78 -1.08
N GLY A 182 -12.80 19.23 0.13
CA GLY A 182 -12.87 18.40 1.33
C GLY A 182 -11.75 17.38 1.49
N ILE A 183 -10.76 17.35 0.60
CA ILE A 183 -9.57 16.50 0.79
C ILE A 183 -8.74 17.01 1.98
N GLU A 184 -8.46 16.12 2.93
CA GLU A 184 -7.69 16.43 4.13
C GLU A 184 -6.19 16.16 3.91
N LEU A 185 -5.36 17.20 4.02
CA LEU A 185 -3.92 17.12 3.77
C LEU A 185 -3.04 17.20 5.02
N GLU A 186 -3.63 17.35 6.22
CA GLU A 186 -2.91 17.66 7.47
C GLU A 186 -1.77 16.67 7.78
N HIS A 187 -1.92 15.41 7.37
CA HIS A 187 -0.93 14.35 7.57
C HIS A 187 -0.36 13.74 6.28
N SER A 188 -0.70 14.31 5.12
CA SER A 188 -0.16 13.84 3.84
C SER A 188 1.35 14.09 3.73
N ASN A 189 2.08 13.11 3.16
CA ASN A 189 3.49 13.29 2.87
C ASN A 189 3.69 14.34 1.77
N ARG A 190 4.90 14.92 1.69
CA ARG A 190 5.23 15.98 0.74
C ARG A 190 4.97 15.58 -0.71
N ARG A 191 5.24 14.33 -1.07
CA ARG A 191 5.11 13.86 -2.46
C ARG A 191 3.66 13.86 -2.92
N ILE A 192 2.73 13.46 -2.06
CA ILE A 192 1.29 13.52 -2.36
C ILE A 192 0.85 14.98 -2.58
N ARG A 193 1.30 15.91 -1.73
CA ARG A 193 1.00 17.34 -1.89
C ARG A 193 1.53 17.87 -3.23
N ASP A 194 2.77 17.54 -3.57
CA ASP A 194 3.38 17.98 -4.83
C ASP A 194 2.61 17.45 -6.06
N ILE A 195 2.12 16.20 -6.00
CA ILE A 195 1.28 15.60 -7.05
C ILE A 195 -0.04 16.35 -7.21
N LEU A 196 -0.73 16.63 -6.10
CA LEU A 196 -2.02 17.34 -6.13
C LEU A 196 -1.86 18.79 -6.62
N VAL A 197 -0.78 19.48 -6.23
CA VAL A 197 -0.46 20.81 -6.74
C VAL A 197 -0.19 20.77 -8.25
N SER A 198 0.58 19.81 -8.72
CA SER A 198 0.85 19.66 -10.15
C SER A 198 -0.43 19.34 -10.95
N PHE A 199 -1.35 18.57 -10.37
CA PHE A 199 -2.65 18.28 -10.98
C PHE A 199 -3.54 19.53 -11.01
N HIS A 200 -3.52 20.34 -9.95
CA HIS A 200 -4.27 21.60 -9.96
C HIS A 200 -3.73 22.58 -11.02
N GLN A 201 -2.41 22.67 -11.18
CA GLN A 201 -1.77 23.53 -12.17
C GLN A 201 -2.02 23.10 -13.63
N SER A 202 -2.39 21.84 -13.90
CA SER A 202 -2.66 21.39 -15.27
C SER A 202 -4.04 21.81 -15.79
N ALA A 203 -4.92 22.31 -14.91
CA ALA A 203 -6.25 22.82 -15.26
C ALA A 203 -6.29 24.35 -15.48
N VAL A 204 -5.19 25.04 -15.19
CA VAL A 204 -5.03 26.52 -15.28
C VAL A 204 -4.23 26.88 -16.52
#